data_AF-F5Y6L9-F1
#
_entry.id   AF-F5Y6L9-F1
#
_cell.length_a   1.000
_cell.length_b   1.000
_cell.length_c   1.000
_cell.angle_alpha   90.00
_cell.angle_beta   90.00
_cell.angle_gamma   90.00
#
_symmetry.space_group_name_H-M   'P 1'
#
loop_
_entity.id
_entity.type
_entity.pdbx_description
1 polymer ?
#
loop_
_entity_poly.entity_id
_entity_poly.type
_entity_poly.pdbx_seq_one_letter_code
_entity_poly.pdbx_strand_id
1 'polypeptide(L)'
;MPRIINFFAAAVLVLALSGCASSAKAKADSDDAAAAAMAALNAMDTGTYTDIPGSSMQQAASAPAASQPAAGSSAPAGSSAGVSSGNKPAWVDNPDSVYSKQRYVAAVGFGSDRRQAERSALANLTGVFGQAIQSEMKTVSNYSEAVKNGAIQISENTNVQNAISTSAEMDSLVGAEVAEFWFDSKSTYYAAAVMEKSKTAVLYADLIRSNEKVIDNLTNMTNGEKNTLNGYSRYLLSATIADANRVYANVLTYVGNTSGIKPGEMKKGEEYRLAAADVARSIPIAVSIAGDRSDRIKNAFSRALSSLGFRSGGTNSRYVLKGNLTMTPAEFQNQQNKFVRFNVDADLTDTAEGNAVLLPYNANGREGHLNIAEAEERAYRTAEKKIADEFGASLQAYLSTLLPGRK
;
A
#
# COMPACT_ATOMS: atom_id res chain seq x y z
N MET A 1 -30.58 21.03 7.99
CA MET A 1 -30.57 20.71 6.54
C MET A 1 -29.79 21.82 5.85
N PRO A 2 -28.77 21.52 5.05
CA PRO A 2 -28.92 20.76 3.80
C PRO A 2 -28.07 19.48 3.72
N ARG A 3 -28.44 18.65 2.74
CA ARG A 3 -27.86 17.37 2.35
C ARG A 3 -26.63 17.61 1.48
N ILE A 4 -25.54 16.87 1.72
CA ILE A 4 -24.48 16.68 0.73
C ILE A 4 -24.38 15.18 0.43
N ILE A 5 -24.37 14.92 -0.86
CA ILE A 5 -24.56 13.65 -1.56
C ILE A 5 -23.20 12.93 -1.60
N ASN A 6 -23.15 11.71 -1.08
CA ASN A 6 -22.01 10.81 -1.24
C ASN A 6 -22.02 10.23 -2.66
N PHE A 7 -21.03 10.59 -3.48
CA PHE A 7 -20.69 9.85 -4.69
C PHE A 7 -19.58 8.84 -4.36
N PHE A 8 -19.96 7.56 -4.34
CA PHE A 8 -19.04 6.43 -4.34
C PHE A 8 -18.31 6.36 -5.69
N ALA A 9 -16.98 6.39 -5.68
CA ALA A 9 -16.16 5.98 -6.81
C ALA A 9 -15.84 4.49 -6.69
N ALA A 10 -16.43 3.69 -7.56
CA ALA A 10 -16.14 2.28 -7.74
C ALA A 10 -14.83 2.12 -8.53
N ALA A 11 -13.79 1.56 -7.90
CA ALA A 11 -12.62 1.07 -8.61
C ALA A 11 -12.86 -0.39 -9.03
N VAL A 12 -13.18 -0.58 -10.31
CA VAL A 12 -13.24 -1.88 -10.97
C VAL A 12 -11.82 -2.30 -11.30
N LEU A 13 -11.27 -3.29 -10.60
CA LEU A 13 -10.04 -3.97 -10.99
C LEU A 13 -10.41 -5.24 -11.76
N VAL A 14 -10.36 -5.16 -13.10
CA VAL A 14 -10.46 -6.33 -13.98
C VAL A 14 -9.10 -7.02 -14.03
N LEU A 15 -8.95 -8.16 -13.36
CA LEU A 15 -7.85 -9.10 -13.58
C LEU A 15 -8.33 -10.18 -14.56
N ALA A 16 -7.95 -10.01 -15.83
CA ALA A 16 -8.11 -11.04 -16.85
C ALA A 16 -6.97 -12.06 -16.74
N LEU A 17 -7.27 -13.25 -16.22
CA LEU A 17 -6.47 -14.45 -16.45
C LEU A 17 -7.11 -15.23 -17.58
N SER A 18 -6.43 -15.28 -18.73
CA SER A 18 -6.85 -16.05 -19.90
C SER A 18 -6.26 -17.46 -19.85
N GLY A 19 -7.14 -18.46 -19.80
CA GLY A 19 -6.89 -19.85 -20.14
C GLY A 19 -8.08 -20.38 -20.96
N CYS A 20 -7.85 -20.52 -22.27
CA CYS A 20 -8.59 -21.16 -23.37
C CYS A 20 -10.09 -21.58 -23.26
N ALA A 21 -10.81 -21.21 -24.35
CA ALA A 21 -11.97 -21.85 -25.01
C ALA A 21 -13.42 -21.44 -24.62
N SER A 22 -14.00 -20.47 -25.34
CA SER A 22 -14.92 -20.72 -26.48
C SER A 22 -15.27 -19.41 -27.20
N SER A 23 -15.11 -19.40 -28.52
CA SER A 23 -15.13 -18.24 -29.40
C SER A 23 -16.48 -18.06 -30.11
N ALA A 24 -17.08 -16.87 -30.01
CA ALA A 24 -17.82 -16.18 -31.09
C ALA A 24 -18.67 -15.00 -30.55
N LYS A 25 -19.17 -15.08 -29.31
CA LYS A 25 -20.05 -14.04 -28.74
C LYS A 25 -19.30 -12.90 -28.04
N ALA A 26 -18.07 -13.14 -27.60
CA ALA A 26 -17.24 -12.16 -26.88
C ALA A 26 -16.54 -11.12 -27.78
N LYS A 27 -16.58 -11.28 -29.10
CA LYS A 27 -15.92 -10.36 -30.05
C LYS A 27 -16.80 -9.15 -30.42
N ALA A 28 -18.12 -9.27 -30.29
CA ALA A 28 -19.04 -8.16 -30.58
C ALA A 28 -19.06 -7.12 -29.46
N ASP A 29 -19.04 -7.55 -28.18
CA ASP A 29 -19.05 -6.63 -27.03
C ASP A 29 -17.69 -5.94 -26.78
N SER A 30 -16.57 -6.51 -27.25
CA SER A 30 -15.24 -5.91 -27.06
C SER A 30 -15.00 -4.70 -27.97
N ASP A 31 -15.55 -4.73 -29.18
CA ASP A 31 -15.35 -3.68 -30.17
C ASP A 31 -16.20 -2.44 -29.84
N ASP A 32 -17.40 -2.63 -29.29
CA ASP A 32 -18.27 -1.55 -28.79
C ASP A 32 -17.70 -0.89 -27.52
N ALA A 33 -17.10 -1.67 -26.61
CA ALA A 33 -16.44 -1.14 -25.41
C ALA A 33 -15.16 -0.36 -25.75
N ALA A 34 -14.39 -0.80 -26.75
CA ALA A 34 -13.21 -0.08 -27.24
C ALA A 34 -13.58 1.22 -27.97
N ALA A 35 -14.67 1.22 -28.75
CA ALA A 35 -15.19 2.42 -29.41
C ALA A 35 -15.72 3.46 -28.41
N ALA A 36 -16.40 3.03 -27.35
CA ALA A 36 -16.87 3.91 -26.27
C ALA A 36 -15.71 4.50 -25.46
N ALA A 37 -14.64 3.73 -25.22
CA ALA A 37 -13.44 4.22 -24.54
C ALA A 37 -12.65 5.23 -25.39
N MET A 38 -12.55 5.01 -26.71
CA MET A 38 -11.92 5.97 -27.63
C MET A 38 -12.75 7.26 -27.80
N ALA A 39 -14.09 7.17 -27.81
CA ALA A 39 -14.96 8.34 -27.84
C ALA A 39 -14.84 9.19 -26.55
N ALA A 40 -14.70 8.55 -25.38
CA ALA A 40 -14.46 9.23 -24.11
C ALA A 40 -13.08 9.91 -24.05
N LEU A 41 -12.07 9.31 -24.68
CA LEU A 41 -10.72 9.88 -24.76
C LEU A 41 -10.67 11.10 -25.70
N ASN A 42 -11.34 11.04 -26.85
CA ASN A 42 -11.42 12.16 -27.79
C ASN A 42 -12.25 13.34 -27.25
N ALA A 43 -13.22 13.08 -26.35
CA ALA A 43 -13.99 14.13 -25.67
C ALA A 43 -13.19 14.88 -24.58
N MET A 44 -12.05 14.32 -24.13
CA MET A 44 -11.15 15.01 -23.19
C MET A 44 -10.08 15.88 -23.86
N ASP A 45 -9.88 15.77 -25.18
CA ASP A 45 -8.80 16.46 -25.92
C ASP A 45 -9.27 17.74 -26.65
N THR A 46 -10.58 18.00 -26.74
CA THR A 46 -11.10 19.25 -27.29
C THR A 46 -11.63 20.14 -26.18
N GLY A 47 -10.73 20.89 -25.54
CA GLY A 47 -11.09 21.97 -24.61
C GLY A 47 -11.86 23.09 -25.33
N THR A 48 -13.19 23.02 -25.32
CA THR A 48 -14.07 24.15 -25.67
C THR A 48 -14.55 24.81 -24.40
N TYR A 49 -13.84 25.86 -23.99
CA TYR A 49 -14.25 26.81 -22.97
C TYR A 49 -15.24 27.80 -23.61
N THR A 50 -16.51 27.74 -23.21
CA THR A 50 -17.54 28.72 -23.62
C THR A 50 -17.54 29.92 -22.67
N ASP A 51 -17.33 31.10 -23.26
CA ASP A 51 -17.46 32.44 -22.68
C ASP A 51 -18.80 32.70 -21.98
N ILE A 52 -18.77 33.46 -20.87
CA ILE A 52 -19.84 34.42 -20.48
C ILE A 52 -19.19 35.69 -19.88
N PRO A 53 -19.73 36.91 -20.15
CA PRO A 53 -19.00 38.18 -20.06
C PRO A 53 -19.30 39.03 -18.81
N GLY A 54 -18.36 39.93 -18.51
CA GLY A 54 -18.65 41.25 -17.94
C GLY A 54 -18.37 41.46 -16.45
N SER A 55 -17.36 42.26 -16.13
CA SER A 55 -17.52 43.48 -15.31
C SER A 55 -16.21 44.27 -15.23
N SER A 56 -16.36 45.57 -15.50
CA SER A 56 -15.39 46.66 -15.53
C SER A 56 -14.88 47.09 -14.15
N MET A 57 -13.62 47.51 -14.07
CA MET A 57 -13.07 48.62 -13.26
C MET A 57 -11.53 48.49 -13.30
N GLN A 58 -10.67 49.50 -13.29
CA GLN A 58 -10.68 50.92 -13.61
C GLN A 58 -9.18 51.33 -13.62
N GLN A 59 -8.82 52.35 -14.38
CA GLN A 59 -7.45 52.84 -14.63
C GLN A 59 -6.71 53.41 -13.40
N ALA A 60 -5.37 53.27 -13.39
CA ALA A 60 -4.39 54.30 -13.02
C ALA A 60 -2.99 53.82 -13.49
N ALA A 61 -2.40 54.34 -14.58
CA ALA A 61 -1.60 55.56 -14.70
C ALA A 61 -0.14 55.47 -14.12
N SER A 62 0.82 55.35 -15.06
CA SER A 62 2.07 56.13 -15.19
C SER A 62 3.24 56.03 -14.17
N ALA A 63 4.33 55.34 -14.60
CA ALA A 63 5.78 55.69 -14.66
C ALA A 63 6.45 56.66 -13.62
N PRO A 64 7.80 56.60 -13.33
CA PRO A 64 8.89 56.25 -14.26
C PRO A 64 10.11 55.48 -13.71
N ALA A 65 11.09 55.27 -14.60
CA ALA A 65 12.35 54.55 -14.43
C ALA A 65 13.48 55.34 -13.74
N ALA A 66 14.37 54.61 -13.03
CA ALA A 66 15.80 54.82 -12.73
C ALA A 66 16.11 53.91 -11.50
N SER A 67 17.23 53.23 -11.27
CA SER A 67 18.60 53.18 -11.79
C SER A 67 19.30 52.01 -11.08
N GLN A 68 20.21 51.27 -11.74
CA GLN A 68 21.13 50.35 -11.05
C GLN A 68 22.16 51.12 -10.19
N PRO A 69 22.72 50.49 -9.15
CA PRO A 69 24.13 50.08 -9.26
C PRO A 69 24.44 48.68 -8.68
N ALA A 70 25.71 48.31 -8.85
CA ALA A 70 26.31 46.98 -8.88
C ALA A 70 26.54 46.25 -7.54
N ALA A 71 26.73 44.93 -7.70
CA ALA A 71 27.62 44.00 -6.99
C ALA A 71 27.30 43.55 -5.56
N GLY A 72 27.15 42.23 -5.39
CA GLY A 72 27.49 41.53 -4.15
C GLY A 72 26.60 40.31 -3.82
N SER A 73 27.24 39.15 -3.74
CA SER A 73 26.80 37.89 -3.09
C SER A 73 25.64 37.09 -3.72
N SER A 74 26.05 36.03 -4.42
CA SER A 74 25.24 34.90 -4.88
C SER A 74 24.77 34.03 -3.70
N ALA A 75 23.46 33.96 -3.49
CA ALA A 75 22.77 32.84 -2.86
C ALA A 75 22.23 31.91 -3.97
N PRO A 76 22.32 30.57 -3.89
CA PRO A 76 21.62 29.72 -4.84
C PRO A 76 20.15 29.60 -4.39
N ALA A 77 19.28 30.19 -5.19
CA ALA A 77 17.84 30.06 -5.11
C ALA A 77 17.36 28.90 -6.00
N GLY A 78 16.37 28.15 -5.51
CA GLY A 78 15.29 27.53 -6.29
C GLY A 78 15.67 26.64 -7.47
N SER A 79 15.73 25.32 -7.21
CA SER A 79 15.91 24.28 -8.22
C SER A 79 14.80 24.30 -9.28
N SER A 80 15.15 24.73 -10.50
CA SER A 80 14.53 24.26 -11.73
C SER A 80 15.60 23.51 -12.51
N ALA A 81 15.52 22.17 -12.52
CA ALA A 81 16.48 21.33 -13.22
C ALA A 81 16.27 21.48 -14.73
N GLY A 82 17.01 22.42 -15.34
CA GLY A 82 17.04 22.64 -16.79
C GLY A 82 17.82 21.55 -17.51
N VAL A 83 17.29 21.09 -18.65
CA VAL A 83 18.01 20.19 -19.55
C VAL A 83 19.01 21.04 -20.32
N SER A 84 20.31 20.82 -20.10
CA SER A 84 21.35 21.45 -20.91
C SER A 84 21.69 20.57 -22.11
N SER A 85 21.68 21.15 -23.32
CA SER A 85 22.25 20.55 -24.53
C SER A 85 23.59 21.24 -24.81
N GLY A 86 24.69 20.50 -24.70
CA GLY A 86 26.04 21.09 -24.75
C GLY A 86 27.15 20.07 -24.47
N ASN A 87 28.38 20.56 -24.24
CA ASN A 87 29.53 19.71 -23.88
C ASN A 87 29.20 18.81 -22.69
N LYS A 88 29.65 17.56 -22.74
CA LYS A 88 29.40 16.55 -21.72
C LYS A 88 29.84 17.05 -20.33
N PRO A 89 28.93 17.19 -19.35
CA PRO A 89 29.28 17.59 -18.00
C PRO A 89 30.17 16.57 -17.30
N ALA A 90 31.06 17.05 -16.41
CA ALA A 90 31.99 16.19 -15.68
C ALA A 90 31.29 15.15 -14.80
N TRP A 91 30.11 15.48 -14.26
CA TRP A 91 29.35 14.57 -13.42
C TRP A 91 28.86 13.32 -14.16
N VAL A 92 28.74 13.37 -15.50
CA VAL A 92 28.27 12.23 -16.30
C VAL A 92 29.27 11.07 -16.26
N ASP A 93 30.57 11.38 -16.29
CA ASP A 93 31.65 10.38 -16.21
C ASP A 93 32.10 10.09 -14.79
N ASN A 94 32.15 11.13 -13.95
CA ASN A 94 32.58 11.00 -12.57
C ASN A 94 31.73 11.93 -11.69
N PRO A 95 30.58 11.47 -11.18
CA PRO A 95 29.71 12.30 -10.33
C PRO A 95 30.45 12.81 -9.09
N ASP A 96 31.41 12.04 -8.57
CA ASP A 96 32.18 12.42 -7.37
C ASP A 96 33.12 13.63 -7.59
N SER A 97 33.42 13.96 -8.85
CA SER A 97 34.21 15.15 -9.20
C SER A 97 33.47 16.47 -8.98
N VAL A 98 32.13 16.42 -9.04
CA VAL A 98 31.23 17.56 -8.81
C VAL A 98 30.61 17.45 -7.41
N TYR A 99 30.23 16.24 -7.02
CA TYR A 99 29.58 15.92 -5.75
C TYR A 99 30.56 15.21 -4.81
N SER A 100 31.26 15.98 -3.96
CA SER A 100 32.25 15.41 -3.03
C SER A 100 31.67 14.29 -2.16
N LYS A 101 32.34 13.12 -2.15
CA LYS A 101 31.99 11.94 -1.32
C LYS A 101 31.88 12.22 0.17
N GLN A 102 32.51 13.30 0.64
CA GLN A 102 32.43 13.70 2.04
C GLN A 102 31.03 14.25 2.39
N ARG A 103 30.38 14.93 1.43
CA ARG A 103 29.11 15.62 1.64
C ARG A 103 27.94 14.94 0.95
N TYR A 104 28.18 14.26 -0.17
CA TYR A 104 27.14 13.67 -0.99
C TYR A 104 27.36 12.17 -1.21
N VAL A 105 26.26 11.48 -1.48
CA VAL A 105 26.24 10.24 -2.26
C VAL A 105 25.64 10.63 -3.62
N ALA A 106 26.30 10.27 -4.71
CA ALA A 106 25.83 10.63 -6.06
C ALA A 106 25.93 9.43 -6.99
N ALA A 107 24.97 9.32 -7.91
CA ALA A 107 24.95 8.30 -8.94
C ALA A 107 24.38 8.88 -10.24
N VAL A 108 24.82 8.31 -11.36
CA VAL A 108 24.36 8.70 -12.69
C VAL A 108 23.50 7.57 -13.26
N GLY A 109 22.40 7.94 -13.89
CA GLY A 109 21.58 7.04 -14.70
C GLY A 109 21.38 7.59 -16.10
N PHE A 110 20.95 6.72 -17.00
CA PHE A 110 20.70 7.07 -18.38
C PHE A 110 19.49 6.32 -18.94
N GLY A 111 18.90 6.85 -20.02
CA GLY A 111 17.73 6.26 -20.64
C GLY A 111 17.38 6.90 -21.98
N SER A 112 16.42 6.29 -22.68
CA SER A 112 15.93 6.82 -23.97
C SER A 112 15.06 8.07 -23.81
N ASP A 113 14.61 8.36 -22.60
CA ASP A 113 13.87 9.57 -22.23
C ASP A 113 14.27 10.05 -20.84
N ARG A 114 13.88 11.30 -20.52
CA ARG A 114 14.19 11.94 -19.23
C ARG A 114 13.74 11.12 -18.02
N ARG A 115 12.55 10.52 -18.07
CA ARG A 115 11.99 9.74 -16.95
C ARG A 115 12.75 8.45 -16.73
N GLN A 116 13.15 7.77 -17.80
CA GLN A 116 14.00 6.58 -17.70
C GLN A 116 15.37 6.91 -17.12
N ALA A 117 15.99 8.00 -17.55
CA ALA A 117 17.27 8.44 -17.01
C ALA A 117 17.18 8.76 -15.50
N GLU A 118 16.13 9.46 -15.09
CA GLU A 118 15.82 9.75 -13.69
C GLU A 118 15.63 8.48 -12.85
N ARG A 119 14.76 7.56 -13.28
CA ARG A 119 14.55 6.28 -12.56
C ARG A 119 15.83 5.45 -12.48
N SER A 120 16.61 5.41 -13.57
CA SER A 120 17.91 4.74 -13.59
C SER A 120 18.89 5.38 -12.60
N ALA A 121 18.92 6.71 -12.49
CA ALA A 121 19.82 7.42 -11.60
C ALA A 121 19.47 7.16 -10.13
N LEU A 122 18.18 7.22 -9.80
CA LEU A 122 17.67 6.91 -8.45
C LEU A 122 17.93 5.44 -8.07
N ALA A 123 17.70 4.49 -9.00
CA ALA A 123 18.01 3.09 -8.78
C ALA A 123 19.51 2.85 -8.53
N ASN A 124 20.37 3.49 -9.33
CA ASN A 124 21.82 3.43 -9.15
C ASN A 124 22.27 4.05 -7.82
N LEU A 125 21.65 5.15 -7.40
CA LEU A 125 21.90 5.78 -6.09
C LEU A 125 21.55 4.83 -4.94
N THR A 126 20.38 4.18 -5.01
CA THR A 126 19.99 3.15 -4.04
C THR A 126 20.99 1.98 -4.02
N GLY A 127 21.53 1.59 -5.18
CA GLY A 127 22.57 0.57 -5.29
C GLY A 127 23.84 0.85 -4.49
N VAL A 128 24.17 2.12 -4.23
CA VAL A 128 25.33 2.51 -3.41
C VAL A 128 25.20 2.04 -1.96
N PHE A 129 23.97 1.88 -1.47
CA PHE A 129 23.68 1.45 -0.10
C PHE A 129 23.70 -0.09 0.08
N GLY A 130 23.99 -0.83 -1.00
CA GLY A 130 24.19 -2.28 -0.98
C GLY A 130 22.90 -3.12 -1.07
N GLN A 131 23.08 -4.42 -1.33
CA GLN A 131 21.98 -5.36 -1.58
C GLN A 131 21.04 -5.54 -0.38
N ALA A 132 21.54 -5.40 0.86
CA ALA A 132 20.72 -5.54 2.07
C ALA A 132 19.61 -4.47 2.13
N ILE A 133 19.96 -3.20 1.88
CA ILE A 133 18.98 -2.09 1.84
C ILE A 133 18.02 -2.26 0.66
N GLN A 134 18.51 -2.69 -0.51
CA GLN A 134 17.65 -2.97 -1.66
C GLN A 134 16.60 -4.07 -1.37
N SER A 135 17.01 -5.16 -0.72
CA SER A 135 16.09 -6.26 -0.39
C SER A 135 15.01 -5.86 0.62
N GLU A 136 15.29 -4.84 1.44
CA GLU A 136 14.40 -4.34 2.48
C GLU A 136 13.61 -3.09 2.04
N MET A 137 13.93 -2.48 0.89
CA MET A 137 13.20 -1.31 0.36
C MET A 137 11.72 -1.59 0.10
N LYS A 138 11.37 -2.81 -0.29
CA LYS A 138 9.95 -3.20 -0.45
C LYS A 138 9.16 -3.02 0.85
N THR A 139 9.78 -3.29 1.99
CA THR A 139 9.17 -3.08 3.30
C THR A 139 8.96 -1.59 3.57
N VAL A 140 9.93 -0.75 3.22
CA VAL A 140 9.80 0.71 3.32
C VAL A 140 8.72 1.24 2.38
N SER A 141 8.64 0.76 1.14
CA SER A 141 7.60 1.16 0.17
C SER A 141 6.20 0.86 0.69
N ASN A 142 5.95 -0.38 1.14
CA ASN A 142 4.65 -0.78 1.70
C ASN A 142 4.28 0.07 2.92
N TYR A 143 5.28 0.35 3.77
CA TYR A 143 5.13 1.21 4.92
C TYR A 143 4.78 2.65 4.52
N SER A 144 5.52 3.25 3.58
CA SER A 144 5.28 4.60 3.08
C SER A 144 3.91 4.74 2.40
N GLU A 145 3.44 3.71 1.70
CA GLU A 145 2.09 3.67 1.14
C GLU A 145 1.01 3.68 2.24
N ALA A 146 1.23 2.93 3.34
CA ALA A 146 0.33 2.96 4.49
C ALA A 146 0.27 4.34 5.16
N VAL A 147 1.39 5.08 5.18
CA VAL A 147 1.44 6.47 5.65
C VAL A 147 0.65 7.40 4.73
N LYS A 148 0.86 7.29 3.41
CA LYS A 148 0.16 8.09 2.39
C LYS A 148 -1.35 7.93 2.49
N ASN A 149 -1.81 6.69 2.70
CA ASN A 149 -3.23 6.36 2.80
C ASN A 149 -3.84 6.73 4.16
N GLY A 150 -3.11 7.47 5.01
CA GLY A 150 -3.55 7.92 6.33
C GLY A 150 -3.60 6.82 7.38
N ALA A 151 -3.28 5.57 7.03
CA ALA A 151 -3.33 4.43 7.95
C ALA A 151 -2.24 4.50 9.04
N ILE A 152 -1.21 5.34 8.87
CA ILE A 152 -0.15 5.59 9.85
C ILE A 152 0.14 7.08 9.90
N GLN A 153 -0.11 7.72 11.06
CA GLN A 153 0.27 9.10 11.31
C GLN A 153 1.66 9.15 11.96
N ILE A 154 2.70 9.39 11.16
CA ILE A 154 4.09 9.38 11.66
C ILE A 154 4.48 10.71 12.29
N SER A 155 4.15 11.85 11.68
CA SER A 155 4.69 13.16 12.05
C SER A 155 3.72 14.28 11.70
N GLU A 156 3.64 15.33 12.53
CA GLU A 156 2.93 16.58 12.20
C GLU A 156 3.73 17.46 11.21
N ASN A 157 5.01 17.14 10.96
CA ASN A 157 5.85 17.92 10.06
C ASN A 157 5.55 17.58 8.59
N THR A 158 4.86 18.49 7.90
CA THR A 158 4.49 18.37 6.49
C THR A 158 5.70 18.13 5.58
N ASN A 159 6.89 18.63 5.91
CA ASN A 159 8.08 18.42 5.09
C ASN A 159 8.57 16.97 5.13
N VAL A 160 8.46 16.31 6.29
CA VAL A 160 8.81 14.89 6.44
C VAL A 160 7.77 14.03 5.71
N GLN A 161 6.48 14.36 5.85
CA GLN A 161 5.40 13.67 5.14
C GLN A 161 5.55 13.77 3.61
N ASN A 162 5.86 14.97 3.11
CA ASN A 162 6.08 15.20 1.69
C ASN A 162 7.31 14.42 1.18
N ALA A 163 8.40 14.40 1.94
CA ALA A 163 9.60 13.65 1.57
C ALA A 163 9.34 12.14 1.47
N ILE A 164 8.58 11.56 2.41
CA ILE A 164 8.15 10.15 2.34
C ILE A 164 7.28 9.92 1.10
N SER A 165 6.30 10.79 0.87
CA SER A 165 5.33 10.65 -0.22
C SER A 165 6.00 10.67 -1.59
N THR A 166 6.87 11.65 -1.84
CA THR A 166 7.63 11.75 -3.09
C THR A 166 8.51 10.52 -3.32
N SER A 167 9.15 10.02 -2.26
CA SER A 167 10.09 8.89 -2.38
C SER A 167 9.38 7.56 -2.63
N ALA A 168 8.18 7.38 -2.05
CA ALA A 168 7.33 6.22 -2.31
C ALA A 168 6.82 6.18 -3.76
N GLU A 169 6.45 7.33 -4.33
CA GLU A 169 6.03 7.43 -5.74
C GLU A 169 7.16 7.11 -6.72
N MET A 170 8.40 7.40 -6.33
CA MET A 170 9.59 7.19 -7.15
C MET A 170 10.31 5.86 -6.89
N ASP A 171 9.82 5.03 -5.96
CA ASP A 171 10.48 3.81 -5.46
C ASP A 171 11.97 4.08 -5.12
N SER A 172 12.21 5.19 -4.42
CA SER A 172 13.54 5.72 -4.13
C SER A 172 13.75 5.95 -2.64
N LEU A 173 15.01 6.14 -2.25
CA LEU A 173 15.35 6.52 -0.89
C LEU A 173 14.81 7.92 -0.54
N VAL A 174 14.31 8.07 0.68
CA VAL A 174 13.94 9.37 1.22
C VAL A 174 15.14 10.30 1.21
N GLY A 175 14.97 11.53 0.72
CA GLY A 175 16.06 12.52 0.61
C GLY A 175 17.00 12.35 -0.59
N ALA A 176 16.72 11.42 -1.51
CA ALA A 176 17.32 11.42 -2.83
C ALA A 176 16.67 12.49 -3.72
N GLU A 177 17.48 13.23 -4.47
CA GLU A 177 17.01 14.29 -5.37
C GLU A 177 17.73 14.17 -6.71
N VAL A 178 17.03 14.46 -7.82
CA VAL A 178 17.68 14.59 -9.13
C VAL A 178 18.22 16.00 -9.27
N ALA A 179 19.54 16.14 -9.26
CA ALA A 179 20.20 17.44 -9.31
C ALA A 179 20.24 18.03 -10.72
N GLU A 180 20.58 17.20 -11.71
CA GLU A 180 20.88 17.67 -13.07
C GLU A 180 20.44 16.67 -14.13
N PHE A 181 20.13 17.20 -15.32
CA PHE A 181 19.89 16.43 -16.53
C PHE A 181 20.79 16.91 -17.66
N TRP A 182 21.26 15.97 -18.47
CA TRP A 182 21.99 16.25 -19.69
C TRP A 182 21.49 15.37 -20.83
N PHE A 183 21.39 15.93 -22.02
CA PHE A 183 21.01 15.18 -23.22
C PHE A 183 22.18 15.19 -24.18
N ASP A 184 22.65 13.99 -24.55
CA ASP A 184 23.76 13.87 -25.47
C ASP A 184 23.34 14.03 -26.93
N SER A 185 24.32 14.24 -27.81
CA SER A 185 24.08 14.34 -29.25
C SER A 185 23.69 13.00 -29.90
N LYS A 186 23.69 11.90 -29.14
CA LYS A 186 23.39 10.52 -29.58
C LYS A 186 22.02 10.05 -29.07
N SER A 187 21.14 10.97 -28.71
CA SER A 187 19.77 10.71 -28.28
C SER A 187 19.64 9.96 -26.94
N THR A 188 20.60 10.11 -26.04
CA THR A 188 20.57 9.55 -24.69
C THR A 188 20.37 10.65 -23.65
N TYR A 189 19.41 10.44 -22.75
CA TYR A 189 19.24 11.28 -21.56
C TYR A 189 20.08 10.72 -20.43
N TYR A 190 20.74 11.62 -19.70
CA TYR A 190 21.49 11.36 -18.48
C TYR A 190 20.87 12.16 -17.33
N ALA A 191 20.86 11.58 -16.14
CA ALA A 191 20.44 12.22 -14.91
C ALA A 191 21.44 11.96 -13.78
N ALA A 192 21.70 12.97 -12.96
CA ALA A 192 22.47 12.84 -11.72
C ALA A 192 21.51 12.81 -10.52
N ALA A 193 21.48 11.69 -9.81
CA ALA A 193 20.81 11.58 -8.53
C ALA A 193 21.81 11.83 -7.41
N VAL A 194 21.44 12.66 -6.44
CA VAL A 194 22.30 13.06 -5.32
C VAL A 194 21.56 12.98 -4.00
N MET A 195 22.31 12.76 -2.93
CA MET A 195 21.81 12.75 -1.57
C MET A 195 22.84 13.40 -0.65
N GLU A 196 22.46 14.50 0.00
CA GLU A 196 23.33 15.18 0.96
C GLU A 196 23.34 14.42 2.29
N LYS A 197 24.52 13.97 2.71
CA LYS A 197 24.71 13.08 3.85
C LYS A 197 24.20 13.68 5.16
N SER A 198 24.54 14.93 5.47
CA SER A 198 24.12 15.60 6.71
C SER A 198 22.61 15.82 6.79
N LYS A 199 22.00 16.32 5.71
CA LYS A 199 20.54 16.51 5.59
C LYS A 199 19.82 15.18 5.73
N THR A 200 20.33 14.14 5.09
CA THR A 200 19.79 12.78 5.15
C THR A 200 19.90 12.19 6.55
N ALA A 201 21.05 12.35 7.21
CA ALA A 201 21.25 11.86 8.57
C ALA A 201 20.22 12.45 9.56
N VAL A 202 19.95 13.75 9.46
CA VAL A 202 18.92 14.42 10.28
C VAL A 202 17.54 13.87 9.95
N LEU A 203 17.18 13.80 8.67
CA LEU A 203 15.87 13.34 8.21
C LEU A 203 15.55 11.91 8.67
N TYR A 204 16.49 10.98 8.51
CA TYR A 204 16.30 9.58 8.89
C TYR A 204 16.28 9.41 10.41
N ALA A 205 17.06 10.20 11.14
CA ALA A 205 16.99 10.20 12.60
C ALA A 205 15.62 10.68 13.10
N ASP A 206 15.06 11.71 12.48
CA ASP A 206 13.73 12.21 12.81
C ASP A 206 12.64 11.20 12.46
N LEU A 207 12.73 10.53 11.30
CA LEU A 207 11.83 9.42 10.93
C LEU A 207 11.83 8.33 11.99
N ILE A 208 13.01 7.84 12.39
CA ILE A 208 13.12 6.80 13.42
C ILE A 208 12.51 7.26 14.74
N ARG A 209 12.84 8.46 15.23
CA ARG A 209 12.28 8.98 16.49
C ARG A 209 10.77 9.13 16.44
N SER A 210 10.22 9.58 15.32
CA SER A 210 8.78 9.69 15.13
C SER A 210 8.11 8.33 15.14
N ASN A 211 8.73 7.35 14.48
CA ASN A 211 8.29 5.97 14.44
C ASN A 211 8.31 5.29 15.80
N GLU A 212 9.37 5.50 16.59
CA GLU A 212 9.44 4.98 17.96
C GLU A 212 8.31 5.56 18.83
N LYS A 213 7.97 6.85 18.70
CA LYS A 213 6.80 7.42 19.38
C LYS A 213 5.49 6.78 18.95
N VAL A 214 5.34 6.47 17.66
CA VAL A 214 4.15 5.78 17.14
C VAL A 214 4.07 4.36 17.71
N ILE A 215 5.19 3.64 17.73
CA ILE A 215 5.29 2.30 18.33
C ILE A 215 4.95 2.36 19.83
N ASP A 216 5.48 3.34 20.57
CA ASP A 216 5.16 3.52 21.99
C ASP A 216 3.66 3.72 22.20
N ASN A 217 3.02 4.57 21.40
CA ASN A 217 1.58 4.79 21.45
C ASN A 217 0.77 3.54 21.08
N LEU A 218 1.20 2.79 20.06
CA LEU A 218 0.55 1.55 19.63
C LEU A 218 0.63 0.46 20.70
N THR A 219 1.76 0.39 21.40
CA THR A 219 2.05 -0.66 22.39
C THR A 219 1.62 -0.29 23.81
N ASN A 220 1.37 0.99 24.09
CA ASN A 220 0.76 1.47 25.32
C ASN A 220 -0.75 1.20 25.32
N MET A 221 -1.11 -0.05 25.60
CA MET A 221 -2.49 -0.53 25.66
C MET A 221 -2.86 -0.99 27.06
N THR A 222 -4.12 -0.84 27.44
CA THR A 222 -4.64 -1.50 28.64
C THR A 222 -4.67 -3.02 28.45
N ASN A 223 -4.66 -3.79 29.54
CA ASN A 223 -4.77 -5.26 29.47
C ASN A 223 -6.06 -5.73 28.76
N GLY A 224 -7.14 -4.94 28.85
CA GLY A 224 -8.41 -5.21 28.18
C GLY A 224 -8.36 -5.00 26.67
N GLU A 225 -7.55 -4.07 26.18
CA GLU A 225 -7.33 -3.83 24.75
C GLU A 225 -6.25 -4.75 24.16
N LYS A 226 -5.22 -5.06 24.95
CA LYS A 226 -4.09 -5.89 24.51
C LYS A 226 -4.54 -7.27 24.04
N ASN A 227 -5.51 -7.88 24.70
CA ASN A 227 -6.03 -9.21 24.38
C ASN A 227 -7.25 -9.16 23.42
N THR A 228 -7.18 -8.31 22.39
CA THR A 228 -8.23 -8.12 21.39
C THR A 228 -7.68 -8.16 19.97
N LEU A 229 -8.56 -8.28 18.98
CA LEU A 229 -8.16 -8.16 17.57
C LEU A 229 -7.51 -6.79 17.26
N ASN A 230 -7.87 -5.74 18.01
CA ASN A 230 -7.22 -4.44 17.91
C ASN A 230 -5.78 -4.50 18.44
N GLY A 231 -5.57 -5.07 19.63
CA GLY A 231 -4.25 -5.25 20.22
C GLY A 231 -3.32 -6.10 19.34
N TYR A 232 -3.84 -7.17 18.75
CA TYR A 232 -3.14 -7.97 17.73
C TYR A 232 -2.68 -7.10 16.56
N SER A 233 -3.60 -6.32 15.98
CA SER A 233 -3.33 -5.50 14.79
C SER A 233 -2.31 -4.39 15.09
N ARG A 234 -2.37 -3.77 16.27
CA ARG A 234 -1.38 -2.77 16.72
C ARG A 234 0.03 -3.34 16.84
N TYR A 235 0.19 -4.57 17.33
CA TYR A 235 1.50 -5.23 17.37
C TYR A 235 2.03 -5.55 15.97
N LEU A 236 1.19 -6.01 15.04
CA LEU A 236 1.62 -6.21 13.64
C LEU A 236 2.04 -4.90 12.96
N LEU A 237 1.31 -3.81 13.22
CA LEU A 237 1.72 -2.50 12.72
C LEU A 237 3.04 -2.05 13.35
N SER A 238 3.21 -2.24 14.66
CA SER A 238 4.48 -1.95 15.34
C SER A 238 5.64 -2.73 14.73
N ALA A 239 5.42 -3.99 14.35
CA ALA A 239 6.42 -4.80 13.65
C ALA A 239 6.81 -4.20 12.29
N THR A 240 5.81 -3.74 11.52
CA THR A 240 6.03 -3.10 10.21
C THR A 240 6.83 -1.81 10.34
N ILE A 241 6.49 -0.97 11.33
CA ILE A 241 7.22 0.27 11.62
C ILE A 241 8.66 -0.04 12.06
N ALA A 242 8.85 -1.03 12.92
CA ALA A 242 10.17 -1.43 13.40
C ALA A 242 11.07 -1.98 12.28
N ASP A 243 10.49 -2.75 11.33
CA ASP A 243 11.22 -3.19 10.14
C ASP A 243 11.63 -2.00 9.25
N ALA A 244 10.78 -0.97 9.11
CA ALA A 244 11.16 0.27 8.41
C ALA A 244 12.28 1.03 9.16
N ASN A 245 12.22 1.12 10.49
CA ASN A 245 13.28 1.73 11.31
C ASN A 245 14.62 1.04 11.13
N ARG A 246 14.63 -0.29 10.95
CA ARG A 246 15.87 -1.02 10.65
C ARG A 246 16.50 -0.56 9.33
N VAL A 247 15.69 -0.38 8.29
CA VAL A 247 16.19 0.13 7.00
C VAL A 247 16.73 1.55 7.16
N TYR A 248 15.99 2.41 7.86
CA TYR A 248 16.43 3.79 8.11
C TYR A 248 17.74 3.85 8.89
N ALA A 249 17.88 3.00 9.89
CA ALA A 249 19.08 2.89 10.70
C ALA A 249 20.28 2.38 9.89
N ASN A 250 20.06 1.46 8.94
CA ASN A 250 21.10 1.03 8.01
C ASN A 250 21.54 2.20 7.12
N VAL A 251 20.62 3.02 6.59
CA VAL A 251 20.99 4.23 5.82
C VAL A 251 21.85 5.18 6.65
N LEU A 252 21.52 5.39 7.94
CA LEU A 252 22.33 6.21 8.85
C LEU A 252 23.78 5.71 9.00
N THR A 253 24.03 4.40 8.92
CA THR A 253 25.41 3.89 8.97
C THR A 253 26.26 4.32 7.77
N TYR A 254 25.65 4.57 6.61
CA TYR A 254 26.35 4.97 5.38
C TYR A 254 26.49 6.49 5.25
N VAL A 255 25.45 7.26 5.61
CA VAL A 255 25.47 8.73 5.50
C VAL A 255 26.12 9.40 6.71
N GLY A 256 26.36 8.65 7.79
CA GLY A 256 26.95 9.13 9.02
C GLY A 256 25.90 9.31 10.10
N ASN A 257 26.10 8.66 11.24
CA ASN A 257 25.17 8.69 12.35
C ASN A 257 25.67 9.60 13.47
N THR A 258 25.26 10.87 13.45
CA THR A 258 25.52 11.85 14.51
C THR A 258 24.36 11.97 15.50
N SER A 259 23.32 11.16 15.32
CA SER A 259 22.02 11.32 15.99
C SER A 259 21.92 10.64 17.36
N GLY A 260 22.91 9.82 17.72
CA GLY A 260 22.90 8.98 18.92
C GLY A 260 22.04 7.71 18.81
N ILE A 261 21.34 7.50 17.68
CA ILE A 261 20.54 6.29 17.44
C ILE A 261 21.47 5.08 17.37
N LYS A 262 21.18 4.03 18.13
CA LYS A 262 21.97 2.80 18.12
C LYS A 262 21.11 1.67 17.56
N PRO A 263 21.38 1.20 16.33
CA PRO A 263 20.52 0.20 15.69
C PRO A 263 20.38 -1.10 16.49
N GLY A 264 21.40 -1.47 17.27
CA GLY A 264 21.36 -2.66 18.12
C GLY A 264 20.51 -2.53 19.40
N GLU A 265 20.14 -1.31 19.81
CA GLU A 265 19.29 -1.08 20.99
C GLU A 265 17.79 -0.97 20.62
N MET A 266 17.47 -0.82 19.32
CA MET A 266 16.09 -0.77 18.85
C MET A 266 15.48 -2.17 18.84
N LYS A 267 14.20 -2.26 19.22
CA LYS A 267 13.46 -3.51 19.12
C LYS A 267 13.27 -3.91 17.67
N LYS A 268 13.42 -5.21 17.39
CA LYS A 268 13.24 -5.76 16.06
C LYS A 268 11.76 -6.00 15.79
N GLY A 269 11.35 -5.91 14.52
CA GLY A 269 9.98 -6.26 14.11
C GLY A 269 9.54 -7.66 14.57
N GLU A 270 10.50 -8.58 14.69
CA GLU A 270 10.24 -9.93 15.19
C GLU A 270 9.73 -9.97 16.63
N GLU A 271 10.21 -9.08 17.49
CA GLU A 271 9.74 -9.01 18.89
C GLU A 271 8.26 -8.61 18.95
N TYR A 272 7.83 -7.69 18.08
CA TYR A 272 6.43 -7.30 17.97
C TYR A 272 5.56 -8.37 17.29
N ARG A 273 6.10 -9.10 16.31
CA ARG A 273 5.42 -10.28 15.73
C ARG A 273 5.20 -11.39 16.76
N LEU A 274 6.19 -11.64 17.62
CA LEU A 274 6.05 -12.57 18.74
C LEU A 274 4.96 -12.12 19.71
N ALA A 275 4.92 -10.83 20.06
CA ALA A 275 3.86 -10.27 20.89
C ALA A 275 2.47 -10.39 20.22
N ALA A 276 2.36 -10.17 18.91
CA ALA A 276 1.12 -10.38 18.17
C ALA A 276 0.71 -11.87 18.21
N ALA A 277 1.64 -12.79 18.04
CA ALA A 277 1.37 -14.23 18.12
C ALA A 277 0.92 -14.66 19.52
N ASP A 278 1.49 -14.08 20.58
CA ASP A 278 1.04 -14.31 21.96
C ASP A 278 -0.39 -13.82 22.16
N VAL A 279 -0.74 -12.65 21.63
CA VAL A 279 -2.10 -12.10 21.66
C VAL A 279 -3.07 -12.98 20.87
N ALA A 280 -2.72 -13.40 19.65
CA ALA A 280 -3.59 -14.30 18.86
C ALA A 280 -3.88 -15.61 19.62
N ARG A 281 -2.86 -16.17 20.31
CA ARG A 281 -3.01 -17.35 21.17
C ARG A 281 -3.83 -17.10 22.44
N SER A 282 -3.97 -15.87 22.91
CA SER A 282 -4.82 -15.54 24.06
C SER A 282 -6.27 -15.25 23.68
N ILE A 283 -6.56 -15.08 22.39
CA ILE A 283 -7.90 -14.77 21.86
C ILE A 283 -8.56 -16.05 21.31
N PRO A 284 -9.44 -16.71 22.09
CA PRO A 284 -10.29 -17.76 21.54
C PRO A 284 -11.32 -17.15 20.58
N ILE A 285 -11.62 -17.83 19.47
CA ILE A 285 -12.72 -17.49 18.57
C ILE A 285 -13.65 -18.69 18.50
N ALA A 286 -14.85 -18.55 19.05
CA ALA A 286 -15.84 -19.63 19.03
C ALA A 286 -16.40 -19.76 17.61
N VAL A 287 -16.56 -20.99 17.11
CA VAL A 287 -17.12 -21.25 15.77
C VAL A 287 -18.39 -22.07 15.90
N SER A 288 -19.50 -21.57 15.35
CA SER A 288 -20.79 -22.22 15.36
C SER A 288 -21.46 -22.11 13.99
N ILE A 289 -21.63 -23.25 13.32
CA ILE A 289 -22.23 -23.32 11.97
C ILE A 289 -23.49 -24.19 12.04
N ALA A 290 -24.63 -23.59 11.73
CA ALA A 290 -25.89 -24.33 11.56
C ALA A 290 -25.96 -24.99 10.19
N GLY A 291 -26.63 -26.14 10.07
CA GLY A 291 -26.74 -26.89 8.80
C GLY A 291 -25.44 -27.57 8.35
N ASP A 292 -24.39 -27.55 9.17
CA ASP A 292 -23.13 -28.23 8.90
C ASP A 292 -23.21 -29.71 9.33
N ARG A 293 -22.84 -30.61 8.42
CA ARG A 293 -22.84 -32.05 8.69
C ARG A 293 -21.45 -32.48 9.11
N SER A 294 -21.36 -33.11 10.29
CA SER A 294 -20.09 -33.60 10.83
C SER A 294 -19.04 -32.50 11.02
N ASP A 295 -19.46 -31.27 11.34
CA ASP A 295 -18.61 -30.13 11.63
C ASP A 295 -17.60 -29.78 10.51
N ARG A 296 -17.86 -30.12 9.24
CA ARG A 296 -16.91 -29.93 8.14
C ARG A 296 -16.60 -28.45 7.88
N ILE A 297 -17.64 -27.64 7.79
CA ILE A 297 -17.53 -26.19 7.57
C ILE A 297 -16.94 -25.50 8.81
N LYS A 298 -17.39 -25.88 10.01
CA LYS A 298 -16.81 -25.43 11.28
C LYS A 298 -15.31 -25.73 11.35
N ASN A 299 -14.88 -26.92 10.94
CA ASN A 299 -13.48 -27.32 10.92
C ASN A 299 -12.68 -26.59 9.83
N ALA A 300 -13.29 -26.23 8.70
CA ALA A 300 -12.65 -25.39 7.69
C ALA A 300 -12.34 -23.98 8.24
N PHE A 301 -13.31 -23.33 8.87
CA PHE A 301 -13.08 -22.05 9.55
C PHE A 301 -12.06 -22.15 10.68
N SER A 302 -12.15 -23.21 11.49
CA SER A 302 -11.21 -23.42 12.61
C SER A 302 -9.77 -23.57 12.13
N ARG A 303 -9.55 -24.26 10.99
CA ARG A 303 -8.23 -24.34 10.33
C ARG A 303 -7.77 -22.99 9.80
N ALA A 304 -8.65 -22.23 9.15
CA ALA A 304 -8.31 -20.90 8.65
C ALA A 304 -7.90 -19.95 9.79
N LEU A 305 -8.65 -19.94 10.90
CA LEU A 305 -8.31 -19.18 12.11
C LEU A 305 -6.96 -19.62 12.71
N SER A 306 -6.74 -20.94 12.80
CA SER A 306 -5.49 -21.50 13.32
C SER A 306 -4.29 -21.14 12.46
N SER A 307 -4.45 -21.07 11.13
CA SER A 307 -3.39 -20.65 10.20
C SER A 307 -2.94 -19.20 10.42
N LEU A 308 -3.81 -18.38 11.01
CA LEU A 308 -3.53 -17.00 11.39
C LEU A 308 -3.04 -16.87 12.85
N GLY A 309 -2.89 -17.98 13.56
CA GLY A 309 -2.42 -18.04 14.95
C GLY A 309 -3.52 -17.91 16.00
N PHE A 310 -4.78 -17.77 15.61
CA PHE A 310 -5.91 -17.70 16.55
C PHE A 310 -6.32 -19.09 17.04
N ARG A 311 -6.75 -19.18 18.28
CA ARG A 311 -7.32 -20.43 18.82
C ARG A 311 -8.80 -20.51 18.47
N SER A 312 -9.21 -21.56 17.78
CA SER A 312 -10.64 -21.86 17.62
C SER A 312 -11.21 -22.51 18.88
N GLY A 313 -12.41 -22.12 19.28
CA GLY A 313 -13.17 -22.71 20.40
C GLY A 313 -13.36 -21.75 21.58
N GLY A 314 -13.74 -22.31 22.73
CA GLY A 314 -14.02 -21.57 23.97
C GLY A 314 -15.51 -21.32 24.20
N THR A 315 -15.93 -21.44 25.46
CA THR A 315 -17.29 -21.09 25.93
C THR A 315 -17.30 -19.61 26.31
N ASN A 316 -18.34 -18.87 25.94
CA ASN A 316 -18.47 -17.42 26.18
C ASN A 316 -17.27 -16.61 25.65
N SER A 317 -16.75 -16.99 24.48
CA SER A 317 -15.71 -16.18 23.84
C SER A 317 -16.24 -14.81 23.46
N ARG A 318 -15.42 -13.77 23.66
CA ARG A 318 -15.68 -12.42 23.15
C ARG A 318 -15.98 -12.45 21.65
N TYR A 319 -15.19 -13.20 20.89
CA TYR A 319 -15.31 -13.29 19.44
C TYR A 319 -16.00 -14.60 19.03
N VAL A 320 -17.02 -14.47 18.20
CA VAL A 320 -17.82 -15.61 17.73
C VAL A 320 -17.98 -15.54 16.22
N LEU A 321 -17.55 -16.58 15.52
CA LEU A 321 -17.90 -16.82 14.13
C LEU A 321 -19.18 -17.65 14.08
N LYS A 322 -20.30 -17.00 13.78
CA LYS A 322 -21.61 -17.66 13.67
C LYS A 322 -22.02 -17.72 12.21
N GLY A 323 -22.42 -18.90 11.73
CA GLY A 323 -22.85 -19.05 10.36
C GLY A 323 -23.91 -20.12 10.14
N ASN A 324 -24.34 -20.21 8.88
CA ASN A 324 -25.29 -21.20 8.39
C ASN A 324 -24.80 -21.72 7.03
N LEU A 325 -24.85 -23.05 6.87
CA LEU A 325 -24.73 -23.72 5.59
C LEU A 325 -26.12 -24.15 5.14
N THR A 326 -26.56 -23.64 4.00
CA THR A 326 -27.73 -24.15 3.29
C THR A 326 -27.31 -24.95 2.07
N MET A 327 -27.95 -26.10 1.87
CA MET A 327 -27.81 -26.91 0.67
C MET A 327 -29.18 -27.13 0.06
N THR A 328 -29.35 -26.75 -1.20
CA THR A 328 -30.61 -26.86 -1.94
C THR A 328 -30.39 -27.62 -3.25
N PRO A 329 -31.09 -28.74 -3.47
CA PRO A 329 -31.11 -29.40 -4.76
C PRO A 329 -31.57 -28.45 -5.86
N ALA A 330 -30.95 -28.56 -7.02
CA ALA A 330 -31.26 -27.81 -8.23
C ALA A 330 -31.43 -28.80 -9.38
N GLU A 331 -32.66 -28.91 -9.89
CA GLU A 331 -32.96 -29.75 -11.04
C GLU A 331 -32.99 -28.91 -12.31
N PHE A 332 -32.40 -29.44 -13.38
CA PHE A 332 -32.43 -28.82 -14.71
C PHE A 332 -33.03 -29.83 -15.68
N GLN A 333 -33.98 -29.38 -16.49
CA GLN A 333 -34.57 -30.24 -17.51
C GLN A 333 -33.49 -30.68 -18.52
N ASN A 334 -33.58 -31.93 -18.95
CA ASN A 334 -32.69 -32.56 -19.93
C ASN A 334 -31.21 -32.68 -19.51
N GLN A 335 -30.91 -32.72 -18.21
CA GLN A 335 -29.56 -33.02 -17.71
C GLN A 335 -29.54 -34.31 -16.89
N GLN A 336 -28.57 -35.20 -17.17
CA GLN A 336 -28.36 -36.42 -16.40
C GLN A 336 -27.79 -36.14 -14.99
N ASN A 337 -27.10 -35.01 -14.83
CA ASN A 337 -26.52 -34.61 -13.55
C ASN A 337 -27.58 -33.96 -12.65
N LYS A 338 -27.58 -34.36 -11.38
CA LYS A 338 -28.27 -33.69 -10.29
C LYS A 338 -27.32 -32.64 -9.70
N PHE A 339 -27.85 -31.45 -9.40
CA PHE A 339 -27.04 -30.36 -8.86
C PHE A 339 -27.49 -29.99 -7.45
N VAL A 340 -26.53 -29.47 -6.68
CA VAL A 340 -26.76 -28.91 -5.35
C VAL A 340 -26.17 -27.51 -5.36
N ARG A 341 -26.96 -26.53 -4.94
CA ARG A 341 -26.48 -25.20 -4.59
C ARG A 341 -26.13 -25.18 -3.12
N PHE A 342 -24.96 -24.68 -2.79
CA PHE A 342 -24.61 -24.39 -1.40
C PHE A 342 -24.48 -22.88 -1.20
N ASN A 343 -24.83 -22.44 0.00
CA ASN A 343 -24.53 -21.10 0.48
C ASN A 343 -24.06 -21.19 1.94
N VAL A 344 -22.87 -20.65 2.20
CA VAL A 344 -22.30 -20.44 3.52
C VAL A 344 -22.37 -18.94 3.81
N ASP A 345 -23.21 -18.59 4.78
CA ASP A 345 -23.30 -17.24 5.34
C ASP A 345 -22.72 -17.27 6.75
N ALA A 346 -21.69 -16.48 7.04
CA ALA A 346 -21.06 -16.45 8.36
C ALA A 346 -20.59 -15.04 8.74
N ASP A 347 -20.79 -14.67 10.00
CA ASP A 347 -20.37 -13.40 10.56
C ASP A 347 -19.41 -13.64 11.73
N LEU A 348 -18.26 -12.98 11.70
CA LEU A 348 -17.43 -12.80 12.88
C LEU A 348 -17.96 -11.61 13.68
N THR A 349 -18.32 -11.83 14.94
CA THR A 349 -18.91 -10.80 15.81
C THR A 349 -18.10 -10.58 17.09
N ASP A 350 -18.21 -9.37 17.65
CA ASP A 350 -17.75 -9.03 19.00
C ASP A 350 -18.92 -8.95 19.98
N THR A 351 -19.00 -9.92 20.89
CA THR A 351 -20.06 -10.01 21.89
C THR A 351 -19.93 -8.95 22.99
N ALA A 352 -18.74 -8.38 23.20
CA ALA A 352 -18.54 -7.29 24.17
C ALA A 352 -19.10 -5.96 23.66
N GLU A 353 -19.21 -5.79 22.34
CA GLU A 353 -19.75 -4.59 21.68
C GLU A 353 -21.17 -4.82 21.15
N GLY A 354 -22.03 -5.47 21.95
CA GLY A 354 -23.43 -5.67 21.59
C GLY A 354 -23.67 -6.58 20.37
N ASN A 355 -22.75 -7.51 20.11
CA ASN A 355 -22.72 -8.38 18.91
C ASN A 355 -22.48 -7.63 17.60
N ALA A 356 -21.63 -6.60 17.63
CA ALA A 356 -21.19 -5.91 16.43
C ALA A 356 -20.60 -6.91 15.41
N VAL A 357 -21.09 -6.86 14.17
CA VAL A 357 -20.53 -7.64 13.06
C VAL A 357 -19.20 -7.00 12.66
N LEU A 358 -18.13 -7.75 12.84
CA LEU A 358 -16.77 -7.33 12.52
C LEU A 358 -16.43 -7.65 11.05
N LEU A 359 -16.72 -8.88 10.64
CA LEU A 359 -16.43 -9.38 9.31
C LEU A 359 -17.55 -10.30 8.84
N PRO A 360 -18.37 -9.89 7.86
CA PRO A 360 -19.26 -10.79 7.15
C PRO A 360 -18.47 -11.62 6.13
N TYR A 361 -18.91 -12.85 5.92
CA TYR A 361 -18.37 -13.78 4.95
C TYR A 361 -19.50 -14.52 4.25
N ASN A 362 -19.48 -14.52 2.93
CA ASN A 362 -20.38 -15.32 2.11
C ASN A 362 -19.56 -16.16 1.12
N ALA A 363 -19.91 -17.44 1.01
CA ALA A 363 -19.44 -18.29 -0.06
C ALA A 363 -20.58 -19.15 -0.59
N ASN A 364 -20.86 -19.02 -1.88
CA ASN A 364 -21.87 -19.81 -2.55
C ASN A 364 -21.30 -20.52 -3.78
N GLY A 365 -22.02 -21.52 -4.26
CA GLY A 365 -21.65 -22.26 -5.45
C GLY A 365 -22.68 -23.29 -5.84
N ARG A 366 -22.38 -24.00 -6.93
CA ARG A 366 -23.21 -25.09 -7.43
C ARG A 366 -22.32 -26.21 -7.90
N GLU A 367 -22.58 -27.40 -7.38
CA GLU A 367 -21.88 -28.62 -7.78
C GLU A 367 -22.84 -29.64 -8.35
N GLY A 368 -22.33 -30.51 -9.23
CA GLY A 368 -23.14 -31.50 -9.94
C GLY A 368 -22.51 -32.89 -9.93
N HIS A 369 -23.36 -33.90 -9.89
CA HIS A 369 -23.01 -35.30 -10.05
C HIS A 369 -24.22 -36.11 -10.55
N LEU A 370 -23.99 -37.33 -11.04
CA LEU A 370 -25.06 -38.28 -11.37
C LEU A 370 -25.94 -38.67 -10.15
N ASN A 371 -25.44 -38.43 -8.93
CA ASN A 371 -26.09 -38.76 -7.67
C ASN A 371 -26.14 -37.51 -6.79
N ILE A 372 -27.28 -37.24 -6.16
CA ILE A 372 -27.44 -36.06 -5.30
C ILE A 372 -26.48 -36.10 -4.11
N ALA A 373 -26.27 -37.26 -3.48
CA ALA A 373 -25.36 -37.40 -2.35
C ALA A 373 -23.91 -37.06 -2.73
N GLU A 374 -23.47 -37.48 -3.92
CA GLU A 374 -22.14 -37.13 -4.45
C GLU A 374 -22.04 -35.66 -4.87
N ALA A 375 -23.13 -35.05 -5.33
CA ALA A 375 -23.19 -33.62 -5.60
C ALA A 375 -23.08 -32.80 -4.29
N GLU A 376 -23.72 -33.26 -3.20
CA GLU A 376 -23.56 -32.68 -1.86
C GLU A 376 -22.12 -32.81 -1.35
N GLU A 377 -21.48 -33.98 -1.51
CA GLU A 377 -20.07 -34.18 -1.14
C GLU A 377 -19.13 -33.23 -1.86
N ARG A 378 -19.34 -33.04 -3.17
CA ARG A 378 -18.60 -32.05 -3.95
C ARG A 378 -18.86 -30.64 -3.45
N ALA A 379 -20.12 -30.29 -3.18
CA ALA A 379 -20.49 -28.98 -2.63
C ALA A 379 -19.76 -28.69 -1.32
N TYR A 380 -19.68 -29.66 -0.40
CA TYR A 380 -18.88 -29.51 0.83
C TYR A 380 -17.39 -29.27 0.52
N ARG A 381 -16.77 -30.06 -0.36
CA ARG A 381 -15.34 -29.90 -0.69
C ARG A 381 -15.06 -28.52 -1.30
N THR A 382 -15.94 -28.05 -2.19
CA THR A 382 -15.82 -26.72 -2.77
C THR A 382 -16.00 -25.63 -1.72
N ALA A 383 -16.99 -25.75 -0.83
CA ALA A 383 -17.19 -24.81 0.28
C ALA A 383 -15.99 -24.75 1.23
N GLU A 384 -15.44 -25.90 1.63
CA GLU A 384 -14.24 -25.98 2.47
C GLU A 384 -13.03 -25.32 1.80
N LYS A 385 -12.84 -25.55 0.50
CA LYS A 385 -11.76 -24.94 -0.27
C LYS A 385 -11.91 -23.42 -0.32
N LYS A 386 -13.12 -22.91 -0.63
CA LYS A 386 -13.38 -21.46 -0.61
C LYS A 386 -13.08 -20.84 0.75
N ILE A 387 -13.47 -21.49 1.85
CA ILE A 387 -13.15 -21.00 3.19
C ILE A 387 -11.64 -20.97 3.43
N ALA A 388 -10.92 -22.02 3.04
CA ALA A 388 -9.47 -22.06 3.20
C ALA A 388 -8.75 -20.98 2.38
N ASP A 389 -9.24 -20.71 1.17
CA ASP A 389 -8.60 -19.79 0.23
C ASP A 389 -9.00 -18.32 0.48
N GLU A 390 -10.24 -18.04 0.90
CA GLU A 390 -10.82 -16.69 0.90
C GLU A 390 -10.99 -16.10 2.31
N PHE A 391 -11.38 -16.91 3.32
CA PHE A 391 -11.69 -16.38 4.66
C PHE A 391 -10.44 -15.82 5.35
N GLY A 392 -9.31 -16.52 5.25
CA GLY A 392 -8.05 -16.09 5.85
C GLY A 392 -7.60 -14.72 5.32
N ALA A 393 -7.67 -14.53 4.00
CA ALA A 393 -7.35 -13.26 3.35
C ALA A 393 -8.32 -12.14 3.78
N SER A 394 -9.62 -12.44 3.86
CA SER A 394 -10.65 -11.49 4.30
C SER A 394 -10.43 -11.05 5.74
N LEU A 395 -10.06 -11.97 6.63
CA LEU A 395 -9.76 -11.68 8.03
C LEU A 395 -8.48 -10.83 8.16
N GLN A 396 -7.42 -11.15 7.43
CA GLN A 396 -6.21 -10.31 7.40
C GLN A 396 -6.52 -8.89 6.91
N ALA A 397 -7.33 -8.76 5.85
CA ALA A 397 -7.76 -7.47 5.32
C ALA A 397 -8.53 -6.68 6.38
N TYR A 398 -9.48 -7.31 7.08
CA TYR A 398 -10.20 -6.69 8.19
C TYR A 398 -9.26 -6.26 9.32
N LEU A 399 -8.32 -7.09 9.76
CA LEU A 399 -7.38 -6.73 10.82
C LEU A 399 -6.53 -5.49 10.45
N SER A 400 -6.21 -5.32 9.16
CA SER A 400 -5.54 -4.11 8.68
C SER A 400 -6.40 -2.83 8.80
N THR A 401 -7.73 -2.93 8.87
CA THR A 401 -8.61 -1.75 9.04
C THR A 401 -8.70 -1.30 10.49
N LEU A 402 -8.35 -2.16 11.45
CA LEU A 402 -8.35 -1.82 12.87
C LEU A 402 -7.20 -0.90 13.29
N LEU A 403 -6.28 -0.60 12.37
CA LEU A 403 -5.14 0.26 12.62
C LEU A 403 -5.59 1.72 12.82
N PRO A 404 -5.08 2.41 13.86
CA PRO A 404 -5.43 3.80 14.12
C PRO A 404 -4.96 4.71 12.98
N GLY A 405 -5.90 5.41 12.32
CA GLY A 405 -5.63 6.34 11.23
C GLY A 405 -6.60 6.27 10.04
N ARG A 406 -7.34 5.16 9.88
CA ARG A 406 -8.29 4.96 8.76
C ARG A 406 -9.69 5.58 8.94
N LYS A 407 -9.89 6.46 9.92
CA LYS A 407 -11.22 7.06 10.21
C LYS A 407 -11.46 8.33 9.42
#